data_AF-A0A7S0ECW1-F1
#
_entry.id   AF-A0A7S0ECW1-F1
#
_cell.length_a   1.000
_cell.length_b   1.000
_cell.length_c   1.000
_cell.angle_alpha   90.00
_cell.angle_beta   90.00
_cell.angle_gamma   90.00
#
_symmetry.space_group_name_H-M   'P 1'
#
loop_
_entity.id
_entity.type
_entity.pdbx_description
1 polymer ?
#
loop_
_entity_poly.entity_id
_entity_poly.type
_entity_poly.pdbx_seq_one_letter_code
_entity_poly.pdbx_strand_id
1 'polypeptide(L)'
;HGAREREARAAVHEQLCTTAMSRIADAVAVAWLAVSLALGAGTAQALWGDEEVGSFPRWRCVLVVPVQAVLLPISWLVARPLRAARTEASRVGERLFHAFFCGYLLLDAYWCPAMPLKFAAHHVACLSAHALVARLFAPGMGVYFSGVVALEIGSAACNYWFMYPTATSRLAYDVLMLASNVAASWFCWRGVTTHGSKHRSANVTMGLITLGIVGNRQWASVEYYL
;
A
#
# COMPACT_ATOMS: atom_id res chain seq x y z
N HIS A 1 14.26 -1.09 47.47
CA HIS A 1 15.26 -0.94 46.39
C HIS A 1 14.96 -1.81 45.16
N GLY A 2 14.64 -3.11 45.31
CA GLY A 2 14.45 -4.03 44.17
C GLY A 2 13.28 -3.78 43.21
N ALA A 3 12.24 -3.01 43.59
CA ALA A 3 11.15 -2.67 42.67
C ALA A 3 11.59 -1.68 41.57
N ARG A 4 12.28 -0.60 41.97
CA ARG A 4 12.82 0.41 41.02
C ARG A 4 13.86 -0.18 40.07
N GLU A 5 14.67 -1.13 40.55
CA GLU A 5 15.66 -1.80 39.71
C GLU A 5 15.02 -2.75 38.68
N ARG A 6 13.93 -3.42 39.04
CA ARG A 6 13.13 -4.22 38.09
C ARG A 6 12.45 -3.35 37.04
N GLU A 7 11.87 -2.22 37.44
CA GLU A 7 11.28 -1.25 36.51
C GLU A 7 12.32 -0.68 35.54
N ALA A 8 13.50 -0.31 36.05
CA ALA A 8 14.60 0.19 35.21
C ALA A 8 15.09 -0.87 34.20
N ARG A 9 15.25 -2.12 34.63
CA ARG A 9 15.63 -3.23 33.71
C ARG A 9 14.56 -3.51 32.67
N ALA A 10 13.28 -3.47 33.04
CA ALA A 10 12.17 -3.63 32.11
C ALA A 10 12.13 -2.51 31.06
N ALA A 11 12.32 -1.26 31.47
CA ALA A 11 12.37 -0.12 30.55
C ALA A 11 13.55 -0.22 29.57
N VAL A 12 14.74 -0.61 30.03
CA VAL A 12 15.90 -0.83 29.15
C VAL A 12 15.65 -1.98 28.17
N HIS A 13 15.06 -3.08 28.62
CA HIS A 13 14.71 -4.20 27.75
C HIS A 13 13.71 -3.77 26.66
N GLU A 14 12.64 -3.06 27.05
CA GLU A 14 11.64 -2.55 26.11
C GLU A 14 12.27 -1.63 25.07
N GLN A 15 13.14 -0.71 25.49
CA GLN A 15 13.85 0.20 24.58
C GLN A 15 14.77 -0.56 23.59
N LEU A 16 15.47 -1.59 24.06
CA LEU A 16 16.32 -2.43 23.21
C LEU A 16 15.49 -3.20 22.19
N CYS A 17 14.38 -3.81 22.61
CA CYS A 17 13.45 -4.49 21.72
C CYS A 17 12.86 -3.56 20.66
N THR A 18 12.40 -2.37 21.05
CA THR A 18 11.91 -1.35 20.12
C THR A 18 12.95 -0.94 19.10
N THR A 19 14.18 -0.68 19.56
CA THR A 19 15.28 -0.29 18.68
C THR A 19 15.63 -1.40 17.69
N ALA A 20 15.70 -2.64 18.17
CA ALA A 20 15.99 -3.81 17.33
C ALA A 20 14.90 -4.03 16.28
N MET A 21 13.62 -3.98 16.68
CA MET A 21 12.48 -4.16 15.78
C MET A 21 12.40 -3.09 14.69
N SER A 22 12.65 -1.83 15.05
CA SER A 22 12.72 -0.73 14.08
C SER A 22 13.86 -0.94 13.07
N ARG A 23 15.05 -1.36 13.53
CA ARG A 23 16.18 -1.68 12.63
C ARG A 23 15.91 -2.85 11.70
N ILE A 24 15.18 -3.86 12.17
CA ILE A 24 14.76 -4.99 11.35
C ILE A 24 13.81 -4.51 10.24
N ALA A 25 12.85 -3.64 10.57
CA ALA A 25 11.93 -3.07 9.58
C ALA A 25 12.69 -2.29 8.49
N ASP A 26 13.63 -1.44 8.91
CA ASP A 26 14.47 -0.66 7.99
C ASP A 26 15.35 -1.58 7.14
N ALA A 27 15.95 -2.63 7.72
CA ALA A 27 16.74 -3.62 6.99
C ALA A 27 15.91 -4.40 5.97
N VAL A 28 14.68 -4.80 6.30
CA VAL A 28 13.75 -5.47 5.38
C VAL A 28 13.38 -4.55 4.21
N ALA A 29 13.07 -3.28 4.50
CA ALA A 29 12.74 -2.29 3.48
C ALA A 29 13.92 -2.04 2.53
N VAL A 30 15.12 -1.86 3.07
CA VAL A 30 16.35 -1.67 2.28
C VAL A 30 16.68 -2.91 1.48
N ALA A 31 16.59 -4.10 2.07
CA ALA A 31 16.85 -5.35 1.37
C ALA A 31 15.87 -5.57 0.22
N TRP A 32 14.57 -5.33 0.42
CA TRP A 32 13.56 -5.41 -0.63
C TRP A 32 13.84 -4.45 -1.78
N LEU A 33 14.17 -3.18 -1.46
CA LEU A 33 14.49 -2.18 -2.48
C LEU A 33 15.78 -2.54 -3.22
N ALA A 34 16.83 -2.96 -2.50
CA ALA A 34 18.09 -3.37 -3.09
C ALA A 34 17.94 -4.58 -4.01
N VAL A 35 17.16 -5.59 -3.62
CA VAL A 35 16.85 -6.76 -4.46
C VAL A 35 16.08 -6.33 -5.69
N SER A 36 15.09 -5.44 -5.53
CA SER A 36 14.31 -4.90 -6.64
C SER A 36 15.22 -4.18 -7.64
N LEU A 37 16.11 -3.31 -7.17
CA LEU A 37 17.09 -2.60 -8.01
C LEU A 37 18.14 -3.52 -8.65
N ALA A 38 18.65 -4.50 -7.90
CA ALA A 38 19.67 -5.43 -8.36
C ALA A 38 19.15 -6.42 -9.41
N LEU A 39 17.89 -6.85 -9.28
CA LEU A 39 17.22 -7.60 -10.33
C LEU A 39 17.23 -6.79 -11.62
N GLY A 40 16.90 -5.50 -11.53
CA GLY A 40 16.99 -4.56 -12.65
C GLY A 40 15.99 -4.87 -13.76
N ALA A 41 15.76 -3.89 -14.64
CA ALA A 41 14.81 -4.04 -15.74
C ALA A 41 15.25 -5.15 -16.71
N GLY A 42 16.54 -5.22 -17.07
CA GLY A 42 17.04 -6.19 -18.06
C GLY A 42 16.88 -7.65 -17.63
N THR A 43 17.24 -8.00 -16.39
CA THR A 43 17.07 -9.38 -15.89
C THR A 43 15.59 -9.72 -15.74
N ALA A 44 14.78 -8.79 -15.23
CA ALA A 44 13.35 -9.01 -15.07
C ALA A 44 12.65 -9.21 -16.43
N GLN A 45 13.01 -8.41 -17.44
CA GLN A 45 12.55 -8.58 -18.83
C GLN A 45 12.93 -9.94 -19.38
N ALA A 46 14.18 -10.38 -19.19
CA ALA A 46 14.62 -11.69 -19.68
C ALA A 46 13.88 -12.86 -19.03
N LEU A 47 13.47 -12.74 -17.76
CA LEU A 47 12.77 -13.78 -17.02
C LEU A 47 11.27 -13.84 -17.30
N TRP A 48 10.63 -12.67 -17.49
CA TRP A 48 9.16 -12.58 -17.50
C TRP A 48 8.56 -11.88 -18.71
N GLY A 49 9.38 -11.43 -19.67
CA GLY A 49 8.93 -10.76 -20.89
C GLY A 49 8.73 -9.25 -20.72
N ASP A 50 8.83 -8.53 -21.84
CA ASP A 50 8.64 -7.08 -21.92
C ASP A 50 7.31 -6.65 -22.54
N GLU A 51 6.46 -7.61 -22.92
CA GLU A 51 5.24 -7.31 -23.64
C GLU A 51 4.32 -6.42 -22.80
N GLU A 52 3.63 -5.50 -23.48
CA GLU A 52 2.73 -4.59 -22.82
C GLU A 52 1.46 -5.34 -22.36
N VAL A 53 1.22 -5.35 -21.05
CA VAL A 53 0.00 -5.88 -20.42
C VAL A 53 -0.60 -4.80 -19.54
N GLY A 54 -1.82 -4.36 -19.83
CA GLY A 54 -2.47 -3.29 -19.06
C GLY A 54 -1.71 -1.96 -19.06
N SER A 55 -1.02 -1.64 -20.17
CA SER A 55 -0.16 -0.45 -20.34
C SER A 55 1.13 -0.43 -19.51
N PHE A 56 1.55 -1.59 -18.98
CA PHE A 56 2.84 -1.78 -18.33
C PHE A 56 3.57 -2.98 -18.92
N PRO A 57 4.91 -3.03 -18.88
CA PRO A 57 5.65 -4.23 -19.23
C PRO A 57 5.29 -5.39 -18.30
N ARG A 58 5.10 -6.59 -18.84
CA ARG A 58 4.72 -7.78 -18.08
C ARG A 58 5.59 -8.05 -16.86
N TRP A 59 6.92 -8.00 -17.02
CA TRP A 59 7.84 -8.20 -15.91
C TRP A 59 7.57 -7.26 -14.72
N ARG A 60 7.10 -6.03 -15.00
CA ARG A 60 6.82 -5.06 -13.94
C ARG A 60 5.56 -5.46 -13.17
N CYS A 61 4.50 -5.88 -13.87
CA CYS A 61 3.30 -6.43 -13.24
C CYS A 61 3.64 -7.64 -12.34
N VAL A 62 4.52 -8.53 -12.80
CA VAL A 62 4.99 -9.68 -11.99
C VAL A 62 5.64 -9.21 -10.69
N LEU A 63 6.46 -8.17 -10.72
CA LEU A 63 7.14 -7.66 -9.52
C LEU A 63 6.23 -6.86 -8.60
N VAL A 64 5.19 -6.19 -9.12
CA VAL A 64 4.23 -5.42 -8.32
C VAL A 64 3.26 -6.32 -7.56
N VAL A 65 2.78 -7.40 -8.17
CA VAL A 65 1.74 -8.26 -7.57
C VAL A 65 2.10 -8.77 -6.17
N PRO A 66 3.32 -9.28 -5.89
CA PRO A 66 3.72 -9.67 -4.52
C PRO A 66 3.68 -8.52 -3.52
N VAL A 67 4.01 -7.29 -3.94
CA VAL A 67 3.92 -6.12 -3.06
C VAL A 67 2.46 -5.89 -2.67
N GLN A 68 1.57 -5.86 -3.66
CA GLN A 68 0.15 -5.56 -3.49
C GLN A 68 -0.62 -6.65 -2.74
N ALA A 69 -0.40 -7.92 -3.10
CA ALA A 69 -1.15 -9.06 -2.57
C ALA A 69 -0.55 -9.68 -1.31
N VAL A 70 0.73 -9.41 -1.00
CA VAL A 70 1.43 -10.08 0.11
C VAL A 70 2.09 -9.07 1.05
N LEU A 71 3.05 -8.27 0.57
CA LEU A 71 3.85 -7.42 1.47
C LEU A 71 3.01 -6.35 2.18
N LEU A 72 2.09 -5.70 1.45
CA LEU A 72 1.18 -4.72 2.03
C LEU A 72 0.18 -5.35 3.02
N PRO A 73 -0.53 -6.45 2.70
CA PRO A 73 -1.35 -7.16 3.69
C PRO A 73 -0.58 -7.66 4.92
N ILE A 74 0.64 -8.18 4.76
CA ILE A 74 1.47 -8.60 5.90
C ILE A 74 1.83 -7.39 6.77
N SER A 75 2.24 -6.27 6.16
CA SER A 75 2.54 -5.05 6.91
C SER A 75 1.31 -4.55 7.68
N TRP A 76 0.10 -4.71 7.13
CA TRP A 76 -1.17 -4.38 7.79
C TRP A 76 -1.47 -5.33 8.96
N LEU A 77 -1.25 -6.63 8.79
CA LEU A 77 -1.43 -7.63 9.85
C LEU A 77 -0.47 -7.43 11.01
N VAL A 78 0.78 -7.05 10.72
CA VAL A 78 1.77 -6.68 11.74
C VAL A 78 1.36 -5.38 12.43
N ALA A 79 0.91 -4.39 11.65
CA ALA A 79 0.54 -3.09 12.18
C ALA A 79 -0.70 -3.14 13.09
N ARG A 80 -1.68 -3.97 12.72
CA ARG A 80 -3.03 -4.04 13.30
C ARG A 80 -3.63 -2.63 13.49
N PRO A 81 -3.70 -1.83 12.42
CA PRO A 81 -3.84 -0.37 12.51
C PRO A 81 -5.17 0.12 13.11
N LEU A 82 -6.15 -0.78 13.23
CA LEU A 82 -7.46 -0.49 13.80
C LEU A 82 -7.53 -0.70 15.32
N ARG A 83 -6.42 -1.15 15.95
CA ARG A 83 -6.34 -1.27 17.41
C ARG A 83 -6.15 0.09 18.06
N ALA A 84 -6.83 0.31 19.18
CA ALA A 84 -6.74 1.56 19.94
C ALA A 84 -5.35 1.79 20.53
N ALA A 85 -4.70 0.73 21.01
CA ALA A 85 -3.34 0.81 21.55
C ALA A 85 -2.32 0.61 20.43
N ARG A 86 -1.48 1.63 20.20
CA ARG A 86 -0.31 1.52 19.32
C ARG A 86 0.78 0.74 20.02
N THR A 87 1.15 -0.40 19.46
CA THR A 87 2.28 -1.21 19.94
C THR A 87 3.52 -0.92 19.11
N GLU A 88 4.67 -1.45 19.53
CA GLU A 88 5.88 -1.39 18.70
C GLU A 88 5.69 -2.13 17.36
N ALA A 89 5.01 -3.28 17.38
CA ALA A 89 4.64 -3.98 16.16
C ALA A 89 3.76 -3.11 15.24
N SER A 90 2.88 -2.26 15.81
CA SER A 90 2.12 -1.28 15.03
C SER A 90 3.02 -0.34 14.23
N ARG A 91 4.07 0.18 14.87
CA ARG A 91 5.03 1.09 14.23
C ARG A 91 5.87 0.38 13.16
N VAL A 92 6.28 -0.86 13.41
CA VAL A 92 7.01 -1.68 12.43
C VAL A 92 6.16 -1.90 11.18
N GLY A 93 4.91 -2.34 11.34
CA GLY A 93 4.03 -2.58 10.21
C GLY A 93 3.73 -1.30 9.42
N GLU A 94 3.53 -0.17 10.10
CA GLU A 94 3.39 1.14 9.43
C GLU A 94 4.66 1.53 8.66
N ARG A 95 5.86 1.38 9.24
CA ARG A 95 7.13 1.64 8.55
C ARG A 95 7.30 0.81 7.29
N LEU A 96 7.01 -0.49 7.38
CA LEU A 96 7.05 -1.39 6.22
C LEU A 96 6.03 -0.97 5.15
N PHE A 97 4.82 -0.58 5.56
CA PHE A 97 3.82 -0.03 4.64
C PHE A 97 4.34 1.21 3.91
N HIS A 98 4.89 2.19 4.63
CA HIS A 98 5.48 3.39 4.03
C HIS A 98 6.54 3.02 2.98
N ALA A 99 7.45 2.11 3.33
CA ALA A 99 8.53 1.69 2.45
C ALA A 99 8.01 0.97 1.19
N PHE A 100 7.12 -0.01 1.36
CA PHE A 100 6.61 -0.79 0.23
C PHE A 100 5.70 0.06 -0.66
N PHE A 101 4.71 0.73 -0.09
CA PHE A 101 3.72 1.50 -0.84
C PHE A 101 4.37 2.65 -1.63
N CYS A 102 5.18 3.49 -0.97
CA CYS A 102 5.86 4.56 -1.67
C CYS A 102 6.95 4.03 -2.60
N GLY A 103 7.69 3.01 -2.15
CA GLY A 103 8.81 2.45 -2.90
C GLY A 103 8.37 1.88 -4.25
N TYR A 104 7.30 1.09 -4.31
CA TYR A 104 6.92 0.46 -5.57
C TYR A 104 6.39 1.50 -6.57
N LEU A 105 5.62 2.49 -6.11
CA LEU A 105 5.13 3.60 -6.95
C LEU A 105 6.27 4.44 -7.54
N LEU A 106 7.33 4.67 -6.76
CA LEU A 106 8.54 5.36 -7.22
C LEU A 106 9.36 4.49 -8.17
N LEU A 107 9.45 3.18 -7.92
CA LEU A 107 10.08 2.24 -8.83
C LEU A 107 9.35 2.15 -10.18
N ASP A 108 8.01 2.27 -10.18
CA ASP A 108 7.25 2.39 -11.43
C ASP A 108 7.65 3.64 -12.22
N ALA A 109 7.75 4.79 -11.56
CA ALA A 109 8.19 6.03 -12.22
C ALA A 109 9.65 5.95 -12.71
N TYR A 110 10.51 5.26 -11.96
CA TYR A 110 11.93 5.10 -12.31
C TYR A 110 12.13 4.16 -13.50
N TRP A 111 11.47 2.98 -13.50
CA TRP A 111 11.66 1.97 -14.53
C TRP A 111 10.72 2.10 -15.73
N CYS A 112 9.58 2.75 -15.58
CA CYS A 112 8.61 2.97 -16.65
C CYS A 112 8.44 4.48 -16.89
N PRO A 113 9.47 5.18 -17.40
CA PRO A 113 9.39 6.64 -17.61
C PRO A 113 8.35 7.04 -18.67
N ALA A 114 7.98 6.12 -19.57
CA ALA A 114 6.92 6.30 -20.56
C ALA A 114 5.52 5.90 -20.03
N MET A 115 5.34 5.79 -18.72
CA MET A 115 4.06 5.45 -18.10
C MET A 115 2.94 6.40 -18.57
N PRO A 116 1.76 5.87 -18.96
CA PRO A 116 0.64 6.72 -19.37
C PRO A 116 0.24 7.73 -18.29
N LEU A 117 -0.15 8.93 -18.71
CA LEU A 117 -0.50 10.04 -17.82
C LEU A 117 -1.53 9.66 -16.75
N LYS A 118 -2.51 8.82 -17.08
CA LYS A 118 -3.53 8.34 -16.13
C LYS A 118 -2.92 7.62 -14.92
N PHE A 119 -1.88 6.82 -15.13
CA PHE A 119 -1.19 6.10 -14.07
C PHE A 119 -0.21 7.01 -13.32
N ALA A 120 0.49 7.90 -14.02
CA ALA A 120 1.35 8.89 -13.38
C ALA A 120 0.56 9.80 -12.44
N ALA A 121 -0.59 10.31 -12.89
CA ALA A 121 -1.50 11.11 -12.08
C ALA A 121 -2.05 10.31 -10.88
N HIS A 122 -2.37 9.03 -11.08
CA HIS A 122 -2.77 8.14 -9.99
C HIS A 122 -1.65 7.99 -8.94
N HIS A 123 -0.40 7.76 -9.35
CA HIS A 123 0.74 7.60 -8.43
C HIS A 123 0.99 8.90 -7.65
N VAL A 124 0.95 10.04 -8.32
CA VAL A 124 1.08 11.36 -7.68
C VAL A 124 -0.04 11.58 -6.66
N ALA A 125 -1.29 11.26 -7.00
CA ALA A 125 -2.42 11.37 -6.07
C ALA A 125 -2.24 10.46 -4.85
N CYS A 126 -1.83 9.21 -5.05
CA CYS A 126 -1.55 8.23 -4.00
C CYS A 126 -0.43 8.69 -3.05
N LEU A 127 0.71 9.13 -3.60
CA LEU A 127 1.85 9.63 -2.82
C LEU A 127 1.51 10.93 -2.09
N SER A 128 0.74 11.83 -2.71
CA SER A 128 0.31 13.09 -2.10
C SER A 128 -0.68 12.84 -0.96
N ALA A 129 -1.68 11.97 -1.16
CA ALA A 129 -2.61 11.55 -0.12
C ALA A 129 -1.87 10.89 1.05
N HIS A 130 -0.89 10.04 0.74
CA HIS A 130 -0.04 9.39 1.73
C HIS A 130 0.74 10.40 2.57
N ALA A 131 1.43 11.34 1.93
CA ALA A 131 2.19 12.38 2.61
C ALA A 131 1.28 13.28 3.47
N LEU A 132 0.09 13.62 2.97
CA LEU A 132 -0.92 14.38 3.70
C LEU A 132 -1.34 13.65 4.97
N VAL A 133 -1.69 12.37 4.87
CA VAL A 133 -2.14 11.59 6.03
C VAL A 133 -1.01 11.38 7.02
N ALA A 134 0.16 10.96 6.54
CA ALA A 134 1.31 10.66 7.38
C ALA A 134 1.81 11.89 8.16
N ARG A 135 1.71 13.10 7.59
CA ARG A 135 2.17 14.34 8.25
C ARG A 135 1.09 15.11 8.98
N LEU A 136 -0.10 15.23 8.40
CA LEU A 136 -1.14 16.15 8.88
C LEU A 136 -2.32 15.45 9.54
N PHE A 137 -2.41 14.11 9.42
CA PHE A 137 -3.55 13.36 9.92
C PHE A 137 -3.16 11.99 10.51
N ALA A 138 -2.18 12.01 11.43
CA ALA A 138 -1.74 10.82 12.15
C ALA A 138 -2.88 10.00 12.81
N PRO A 139 -3.95 10.61 13.38
CA PRO A 139 -5.08 9.84 13.94
C PRO A 139 -5.81 8.99 12.89
N GLY A 140 -5.86 9.43 11.63
CA GLY A 140 -6.52 8.70 10.56
C GLY A 140 -5.64 7.67 9.84
N MET A 141 -4.34 7.59 10.19
CA MET A 141 -3.39 6.73 9.50
C MET A 141 -3.85 5.28 9.45
N GLY A 142 -4.42 4.77 10.54
CA GLY A 142 -4.83 3.37 10.58
C GLY A 142 -5.99 3.03 9.65
N VAL A 143 -6.94 3.96 9.50
CA VAL A 143 -8.07 3.81 8.59
C VAL A 143 -7.63 4.00 7.14
N TYR A 144 -6.79 5.01 6.88
CA TYR A 144 -6.19 5.26 5.57
C TYR A 144 -5.39 4.05 5.08
N PHE A 145 -4.48 3.53 5.90
CA PHE A 145 -3.68 2.35 5.59
C PHE A 145 -4.56 1.15 5.24
N SER A 146 -5.62 0.91 6.01
CA SER A 146 -6.56 -0.17 5.73
C SER A 146 -7.28 0.00 4.39
N GLY A 147 -7.68 1.23 4.05
CA GLY A 147 -8.28 1.56 2.75
C GLY A 147 -7.32 1.36 1.59
N VAL A 148 -6.07 1.79 1.72
CA VAL A 148 -5.03 1.58 0.70
C VAL A 148 -4.79 0.09 0.47
N VAL A 149 -4.59 -0.71 1.53
CA VAL A 149 -4.38 -2.16 1.39
C VAL A 149 -5.55 -2.83 0.69
N ALA A 150 -6.79 -2.43 1.00
CA ALA A 150 -7.95 -2.92 0.30
C ALA A 150 -7.87 -2.61 -1.20
N LEU A 151 -7.61 -1.35 -1.57
CA LEU A 151 -7.44 -0.93 -2.96
C LEU A 151 -6.34 -1.72 -3.67
N GLU A 152 -5.18 -1.91 -3.05
CA GLU A 152 -4.06 -2.62 -3.66
C GLU A 152 -4.37 -4.08 -3.97
N ILE A 153 -5.21 -4.76 -3.18
CA ILE A 153 -5.67 -6.12 -3.49
C ILE A 153 -6.45 -6.17 -4.82
N GLY A 154 -7.33 -5.18 -5.06
CA GLY A 154 -8.02 -5.07 -6.35
C GLY A 154 -7.07 -4.78 -7.51
N SER A 155 -6.04 -3.96 -7.27
CA SER A 155 -4.98 -3.68 -8.26
C SER A 155 -4.16 -4.94 -8.58
N ALA A 156 -3.87 -5.77 -7.58
CA ALA A 156 -3.18 -7.05 -7.76
C ALA A 156 -3.98 -8.00 -8.66
N ALA A 157 -5.30 -8.08 -8.43
CA ALA A 157 -6.19 -8.90 -9.25
C ALA A 157 -6.25 -8.39 -10.71
N CYS A 158 -6.22 -7.07 -10.91
CA CYS A 158 -6.13 -6.43 -12.22
C CYS A 158 -4.84 -6.84 -12.95
N ASN A 159 -3.70 -6.66 -12.28
CA ASN A 159 -2.39 -7.04 -12.81
C ASN A 159 -2.32 -8.54 -13.14
N TYR A 160 -2.89 -9.39 -12.29
CA TYR A 160 -2.94 -10.83 -12.54
C TYR A 160 -3.78 -11.18 -13.78
N TRP A 161 -4.95 -10.56 -13.93
CA TRP A 161 -5.79 -10.74 -15.11
C TRP A 161 -5.09 -10.29 -16.39
N PHE A 162 -4.40 -9.14 -16.39
CA PHE A 162 -3.63 -8.69 -17.55
C PHE A 162 -2.52 -9.67 -17.94
N MET A 163 -1.83 -10.26 -16.96
CA MET A 163 -0.79 -11.25 -17.23
C MET A 163 -1.35 -12.60 -17.70
N TYR A 164 -2.56 -12.97 -17.29
CA TYR A 164 -3.15 -14.28 -17.53
C TYR A 164 -4.63 -14.18 -17.88
N PRO A 165 -4.99 -13.64 -19.07
CA PRO A 165 -6.36 -13.25 -19.41
C PRO A 165 -7.27 -14.46 -19.68
N THR A 166 -7.75 -15.08 -18.62
CA THR A 166 -8.71 -16.19 -18.63
C THR A 166 -10.05 -15.75 -18.06
N ALA A 167 -11.14 -16.45 -18.40
CA ALA A 167 -12.47 -16.19 -17.83
C ALA A 167 -12.45 -16.21 -16.29
N THR A 168 -11.72 -17.15 -15.68
CA THR A 168 -11.56 -17.26 -14.22
C THR A 168 -10.83 -16.05 -13.64
N SER A 169 -9.72 -15.64 -14.24
CA SER A 169 -8.96 -14.46 -13.77
C SER A 169 -9.75 -13.16 -13.94
N ARG A 170 -10.58 -13.05 -14.99
CA ARG A 170 -11.48 -11.90 -15.18
C ARG A 170 -12.54 -11.84 -14.09
N LEU A 171 -13.20 -12.96 -13.81
CA LEU A 171 -14.17 -13.04 -12.71
C LEU A 171 -13.53 -12.68 -11.37
N ALA A 172 -12.32 -13.19 -11.09
CA ALA A 172 -11.59 -12.84 -9.88
C ALA A 172 -11.27 -11.34 -9.81
N TYR A 173 -10.83 -10.75 -10.93
CA TYR A 173 -10.60 -9.31 -11.04
C TYR A 173 -11.86 -8.51 -10.71
N ASP A 174 -13.01 -8.80 -11.34
CA ASP A 174 -14.23 -8.01 -11.13
C ASP A 174 -14.73 -8.11 -9.69
N VAL A 175 -14.73 -9.32 -9.11
CA VAL A 175 -15.14 -9.55 -7.72
C VAL A 175 -14.22 -8.83 -6.74
N LEU A 176 -12.90 -8.97 -6.90
CA LEU A 176 -11.92 -8.34 -6.01
C LEU A 176 -11.87 -6.81 -6.20
N MET A 177 -12.09 -6.32 -7.43
CA MET A 177 -12.16 -4.89 -7.70
C MET A 177 -13.38 -4.26 -7.01
N LEU A 178 -14.55 -4.89 -7.12
CA LEU A 178 -15.75 -4.44 -6.42
C LEU A 178 -15.57 -4.50 -4.89
N ALA A 179 -15.11 -5.65 -4.37
CA ALA A 179 -14.93 -5.84 -2.93
C ALA A 179 -13.91 -4.85 -2.34
N SER A 180 -12.79 -4.62 -3.03
CA SER A 180 -11.76 -3.66 -2.62
C SER A 180 -12.29 -2.22 -2.61
N ASN A 181 -13.05 -1.83 -3.64
CA ASN A 181 -13.66 -0.50 -3.74
C ASN A 181 -14.68 -0.26 -2.62
N VAL A 182 -15.52 -1.25 -2.31
CA VAL A 182 -16.49 -1.18 -1.19
C VAL A 182 -15.76 -1.07 0.14
N ALA A 183 -14.75 -1.91 0.38
CA ALA A 183 -13.97 -1.89 1.61
C ALA A 183 -13.23 -0.56 1.80
N ALA A 184 -12.58 -0.04 0.76
CA ALA A 184 -11.89 1.25 0.79
C ALA A 184 -12.83 2.41 1.06
N SER A 185 -14.01 2.40 0.44
CA SER A 185 -15.07 3.39 0.68
C SER A 185 -15.56 3.34 2.13
N TRP A 186 -15.75 2.14 2.68
CA TRP A 186 -16.13 1.96 4.08
C TRP A 186 -15.06 2.50 5.04
N PHE A 187 -13.78 2.21 4.80
CA PHE A 187 -12.69 2.79 5.58
C PHE A 187 -12.67 4.31 5.48
N CYS A 188 -12.78 4.88 4.29
CA CYS A 188 -12.83 6.33 4.12
C CYS A 188 -13.99 6.95 4.93
N TRP A 189 -15.20 6.39 4.81
CA TRP A 189 -16.36 6.83 5.59
C TRP A 189 -16.13 6.74 7.10
N ARG A 190 -15.54 5.64 7.57
CA ARG A 190 -15.16 5.47 8.99
C ARG A 190 -14.17 6.54 9.44
N GLY A 191 -13.18 6.88 8.62
CA GLY A 191 -12.19 7.91 8.93
C GLY A 191 -12.84 9.29 9.08
N VAL A 192 -13.70 9.65 8.13
CA VAL A 192 -14.45 10.92 8.13
C VAL A 192 -15.35 11.03 9.36
N THR A 193 -16.11 9.98 9.69
CA THR A 193 -17.04 9.99 10.83
C THR A 193 -16.34 10.01 12.19
N THR A 194 -15.19 9.33 12.31
CA THR A 194 -14.46 9.24 13.59
C THR A 194 -13.66 10.52 13.90
N HIS A 195 -13.25 11.28 12.89
CA HIS A 195 -12.34 12.43 13.05
C HIS A 195 -12.87 13.75 12.44
N GLY A 196 -14.15 13.79 12.07
CA GLY A 196 -14.78 14.81 11.22
C GLY A 196 -14.64 16.27 11.66
N SER A 197 -14.74 16.56 12.95
CA SER A 197 -14.85 17.94 13.44
C SER A 197 -13.50 18.68 13.56
N LYS A 198 -12.41 17.98 13.85
CA LYS A 198 -11.07 18.58 14.04
C LYS A 198 -10.21 18.61 12.76
N HIS A 199 -10.55 17.79 11.76
CA HIS A 199 -9.75 17.62 10.54
C HIS A 199 -10.59 17.72 9.26
N ARG A 200 -11.56 18.64 9.23
CA ARG A 200 -12.58 18.74 8.16
C ARG A 200 -11.98 18.78 6.76
N SER A 201 -10.95 19.62 6.54
CA SER A 201 -10.31 19.74 5.22
C SER A 201 -9.60 18.45 4.80
N ALA A 202 -8.84 17.82 5.69
CA ALA A 202 -8.17 16.54 5.40
C ALA A 202 -9.18 15.42 5.10
N ASN A 203 -10.29 15.38 5.84
CA ASN A 203 -11.36 14.40 5.63
C ASN A 203 -12.08 14.59 4.28
N VAL A 204 -12.35 15.84 3.88
CA VAL A 204 -12.92 16.15 2.56
C VAL A 204 -11.95 15.77 1.45
N THR A 205 -10.67 16.14 1.57
CA THR A 205 -9.64 15.78 0.58
C THR A 205 -9.50 14.27 0.44
N MET A 206 -9.42 13.52 1.54
CA MET A 206 -9.35 12.06 1.48
C MET A 206 -10.61 11.44 0.87
N GLY A 207 -11.79 11.98 1.18
CA GLY A 207 -13.06 11.56 0.59
C GLY A 207 -13.07 11.71 -0.92
N LEU A 208 -12.70 12.89 -1.42
CA LEU A 208 -12.64 13.17 -2.84
C LEU A 208 -11.61 12.29 -3.57
N ILE A 209 -10.42 12.12 -2.99
CA ILE A 209 -9.38 11.27 -3.58
C ILE A 209 -9.85 9.81 -3.61
N THR A 210 -10.42 9.30 -2.52
CA THR A 210 -10.89 7.91 -2.46
C THR A 210 -12.02 7.66 -3.45
N LEU A 211 -13.03 8.54 -3.50
CA LEU A 211 -14.15 8.41 -4.45
C LEU A 211 -13.68 8.53 -5.89
N GLY A 212 -12.75 9.45 -6.18
CA GLY A 212 -12.15 9.59 -7.51
C GLY A 212 -11.38 8.33 -7.92
N ILE A 213 -10.58 7.76 -7.02
CA ILE A 213 -9.84 6.51 -7.26
C ILE A 213 -10.80 5.33 -7.47
N VAL A 214 -11.79 5.16 -6.59
CA VAL A 214 -12.80 4.09 -6.69
C VAL A 214 -13.57 4.19 -8.00
N GLY A 215 -14.05 5.40 -8.34
CA GLY A 215 -14.77 5.66 -9.58
C GLY A 215 -13.93 5.34 -10.81
N ASN A 216 -12.69 5.83 -10.86
CA ASN A 216 -11.77 5.58 -11.97
C ASN A 216 -11.47 4.08 -12.14
N ARG A 217 -11.23 3.37 -11.04
CA ARG A 217 -10.95 1.92 -11.06
C ARG A 217 -12.15 1.11 -11.52
N GLN A 218 -13.34 1.45 -11.03
CA GLN A 218 -14.57 0.77 -11.44
C GLN A 218 -14.88 1.07 -12.90
N TRP A 219 -14.69 2.31 -13.35
CA TRP A 219 -14.83 2.67 -14.76
C TRP A 219 -13.89 1.85 -15.64
N ALA A 220 -12.61 1.76 -15.28
CA ALA A 220 -11.65 0.95 -16.01
C ALA A 220 -12.09 -0.53 -16.10
N SER A 221 -12.64 -1.12 -15.03
CA SER A 221 -13.14 -2.49 -15.08
C SER A 221 -14.31 -2.68 -16.06
N VAL A 222 -15.12 -1.65 -16.23
CA VAL A 222 -16.27 -1.65 -17.16
C VAL A 222 -15.82 -1.38 -18.59
N GLU A 223 -14.83 -0.51 -18.80
CA GLU A 223 -14.28 -0.20 -20.13
C GLU A 223 -13.78 -1.46 -20.84
N TYR A 224 -13.23 -2.43 -20.11
CA TYR A 224 -12.82 -3.74 -20.66
C TYR A 224 -13.99 -4.67 -21.06
N TYR A 225 -15.23 -4.21 -21.02
CA TYR A 225 -16.42 -4.89 -21.56
C TYR A 225 -16.98 -4.23 -22.82
N LEU A 226 -16.46 -3.04 -23.18
CA LEU A 226 -16.87 -2.24 -24.34
C LEU A 226 -15.86 -2.38 -25.48
#